data_AF-A0A1I4WVJ7-F1
#
_entry.id   AF-A0A1I4WVJ7-F1
#
_cell.length_a   1.000
_cell.length_b   1.000
_cell.length_c   1.000
_cell.angle_alpha   90.00
_cell.angle_beta   90.00
_cell.angle_gamma   90.00
#
_symmetry.space_group_name_H-M   'P 1'
#
loop_
_entity.id
_entity.type
_entity.pdbx_description
1 polymer ?
#
loop_
_entity_poly.entity_id
_entity_poly.type
_entity_poly.pdbx_seq_one_letter_code
_entity_poly.pdbx_strand_id
1 'polypeptide(L)'
;MAELNVPVGARRNTPAVNRLKKIGEHLDALHRELVAVRFLEANVMQKKDFDEITELADRARQTLFGVRDAIAEKGGPNVAKGYVRK
;
A
#
# COMPACT_ATOMS: atom_id res chain seq x y z
N MET A 1 -27.09 30.00 -8.26
CA MET A 1 -26.13 28.96 -7.85
C MET A 1 -26.62 27.64 -8.43
N ALA A 2 -26.19 27.27 -9.63
CA ALA A 2 -26.60 26.02 -10.25
C ALA A 2 -25.78 24.88 -9.64
N GLU A 3 -26.41 24.06 -8.80
CA GLU A 3 -25.83 22.80 -8.36
C GLU A 3 -25.68 21.90 -9.58
N LEU A 4 -24.45 21.76 -10.06
CA LEU A 4 -24.08 20.81 -11.10
C LEU A 4 -24.35 19.40 -10.56
N ASN A 5 -25.51 18.86 -10.94
CA ASN A 5 -25.93 17.50 -10.70
C ASN A 5 -25.05 16.55 -11.52
N VAL A 6 -23.84 16.28 -11.04
CA VAL A 6 -22.89 15.37 -11.69
C VAL A 6 -23.38 13.94 -11.48
N PRO A 7 -23.51 13.11 -12.54
CA PRO A 7 -23.96 11.73 -12.43
C PRO A 7 -23.12 10.96 -11.42
N VAL A 8 -23.79 10.15 -10.59
CA VAL A 8 -23.17 9.31 -9.54
C VAL A 8 -22.16 8.29 -10.12
N GLY A 9 -22.12 8.11 -11.44
CA GLY A 9 -21.11 7.32 -12.17
C GLY A 9 -19.92 8.08 -12.77
N ALA A 10 -19.92 9.41 -12.79
CA ALA A 10 -18.84 10.23 -13.39
C ALA A 10 -17.76 10.67 -12.37
N ARG A 11 -17.98 10.40 -11.08
CA ARG A 11 -17.06 10.82 -10.02
C ARG A 11 -15.94 9.79 -9.85
N ARG A 12 -14.71 10.23 -10.13
CA ARG A 12 -13.41 9.74 -9.59
C ARG A 12 -12.61 8.73 -10.43
N ASN A 13 -12.30 9.05 -11.68
CA ASN A 13 -11.09 8.55 -12.35
C ASN A 13 -10.18 9.73 -12.74
N THR A 14 -10.01 10.67 -11.79
CA THR A 14 -9.18 11.85 -11.99
C THR A 14 -7.70 11.47 -12.01
N PRO A 15 -6.81 12.30 -12.59
CA PRO A 15 -5.37 12.09 -12.52
C PRO A 15 -4.86 11.87 -11.09
N ALA A 16 -5.46 12.55 -10.11
CA ALA A 16 -5.15 12.37 -8.69
C ALA A 16 -5.48 10.95 -8.18
N VAL A 17 -6.66 10.42 -8.54
CA VAL A 17 -7.08 9.04 -8.19
C VAL A 17 -6.15 8.01 -8.83
N ASN A 18 -5.72 8.23 -10.07
CA ASN A 18 -4.76 7.34 -10.75
C ASN A 18 -3.37 7.37 -10.09
N ARG A 19 -2.92 8.53 -9.60
CA ARG A 19 -1.68 8.63 -8.81
C ARG A 19 -1.79 7.85 -7.50
N LEU A 20 -2.91 7.97 -6.79
CA LEU A 20 -3.15 7.22 -5.56
C LEU A 20 -3.15 5.70 -5.79
N LYS A 21 -3.73 5.22 -6.89
CA LYS A 21 -3.65 3.80 -7.28
C LYS A 21 -2.21 3.32 -7.48
N LYS A 22 -1.41 4.06 -8.26
CA LYS A 22 0.01 3.73 -8.49
C LYS A 22 0.82 3.71 -7.21
N ILE A 23 0.60 4.68 -6.31
CA ILE A 23 1.24 4.68 -4.98
C ILE A 23 0.85 3.40 -4.23
N GLY A 24 -0.44 3.03 -4.26
CA GLY A 24 -0.92 1.76 -3.75
C GLY A 24 -0.17 0.53 -4.26
N GLU A 25 0.00 0.43 -5.57
CA GLU A 25 0.72 -0.67 -6.22
C GLU A 25 2.19 -0.74 -5.76
N HIS A 26 2.86 0.40 -5.63
CA HIS A 26 4.23 0.47 -5.09
C HIS A 26 4.30 0.03 -3.62
N LEU A 27 3.31 0.40 -2.80
CA LEU A 27 3.24 -0.04 -1.40
C LEU A 27 3.03 -1.56 -1.30
N ASP A 28 2.17 -2.13 -2.15
CA ASP A 28 1.93 -3.58 -2.20
C ASP A 28 3.18 -4.34 -2.70
N ALA A 29 3.91 -3.80 -3.68
CA ALA A 29 5.18 -4.36 -4.13
C ALA A 29 6.24 -4.34 -3.02
N LEU A 30 6.41 -3.20 -2.35
CA LEU A 30 7.33 -3.08 -1.21
C LEU A 30 6.97 -4.02 -0.07
N HIS A 31 5.68 -4.18 0.25
CA HIS A 31 5.24 -5.14 1.26
C HIS A 31 5.67 -6.58 0.90
N ARG A 32 5.59 -6.98 -0.38
CA ARG A 32 6.04 -8.32 -0.83
C ARG A 32 7.55 -8.50 -0.70
N GLU A 33 8.33 -7.48 -1.03
CA GLU A 33 9.79 -7.51 -0.88
C GLU A 33 10.20 -7.60 0.60
N LEU A 34 9.52 -6.86 1.48
CA LEU A 34 9.77 -6.94 2.93
C LEU A 34 9.41 -8.31 3.52
N VAL A 35 8.43 -9.01 2.97
CA VAL A 35 8.16 -10.42 3.36
C VAL A 35 9.31 -11.34 2.97
N ALA A 36 9.98 -11.05 1.85
CA ALA A 36 11.07 -11.88 1.33
C ALA A 36 12.35 -11.82 2.19
N VAL A 37 12.46 -10.83 3.09
CA VAL A 37 13.59 -10.67 4.02
C VAL A 37 13.85 -11.94 4.84
N ARG A 38 12.81 -12.70 5.19
CA ARG A 38 12.95 -13.95 5.94
C ARG A 38 13.74 -15.03 5.19
N PHE A 39 13.79 -14.97 3.85
CA PHE A 39 14.59 -15.91 3.04
C PHE A 39 16.07 -15.54 2.97
N LEU A 40 16.46 -14.37 3.49
CA LEU A 40 17.85 -13.92 3.53
C LEU A 40 18.61 -14.41 4.77
N GLU A 41 18.01 -15.27 5.62
CA GLU A 41 18.64 -15.81 6.83
C GLU A 41 20.02 -16.42 6.54
N ALA A 42 20.13 -17.17 5.43
CA ALA A 42 21.38 -17.79 5.00
C ALA A 42 22.46 -16.78 4.54
N ASN A 43 22.09 -15.52 4.28
CA ASN A 43 22.98 -14.46 3.84
C ASN A 43 23.44 -13.53 4.99
N VAL A 44 22.89 -13.71 6.20
CA VAL A 44 23.23 -12.91 7.37
C VAL A 44 24.06 -13.76 8.34
N MET A 45 25.31 -13.34 8.58
CA MET A 45 26.26 -14.13 9.38
C MET A 45 25.94 -14.17 10.88
N GLN A 46 25.17 -13.20 11.41
CA GLN A 46 24.81 -13.13 12.82
C GLN A 46 23.29 -13.20 13.00
N LYS A 47 22.82 -14.14 13.81
CA LYS A 47 21.39 -14.33 14.12
C LYS A 47 20.73 -13.07 14.67
N LYS A 48 21.42 -12.34 15.54
CA LYS A 48 20.92 -11.09 16.14
C LYS A 48 20.62 -10.03 15.07
N ASP A 49 21.51 -9.87 14.10
CA ASP A 49 21.34 -8.90 13.01
C ASP A 49 20.16 -9.30 12.12
N PHE A 50 20.00 -10.60 11.87
CA PHE A 50 18.86 -11.12 11.11
C PHE A 50 17.52 -10.88 11.82
N ASP A 51 17.47 -11.11 13.13
CA ASP A 51 16.28 -10.87 13.96
C ASP A 51 15.90 -9.37 13.94
N GLU A 52 16.89 -8.47 14.07
CA GLU A 52 16.68 -7.02 14.01
C GLU A 52 16.18 -6.55 12.64
N ILE A 53 16.78 -7.07 11.56
CA ILE A 53 16.35 -6.79 10.19
C ILE A 53 14.92 -7.27 9.95
N THR A 54 14.58 -8.46 10.46
CA THR A 54 13.23 -9.02 10.35
C THR A 54 12.21 -8.18 11.12
N GLU A 55 12.55 -7.74 12.34
CA GLU A 55 11.69 -6.86 13.13
C GLU A 55 11.47 -5.50 12.45
N LEU A 56 12.53 -4.91 11.89
CA LEU A 56 12.43 -3.68 11.10
C LEU A 56 11.55 -3.86 9.86
N ALA A 57 11.70 -4.97 9.14
CA ALA A 57 10.87 -5.29 7.99
C ALA A 57 9.39 -5.44 8.38
N ASP A 58 9.10 -6.11 9.50
CA ASP A 58 7.73 -6.28 9.99
C ASP A 58 7.11 -4.94 10.46
N ARG A 59 7.87 -4.05 11.11
CA ARG A 59 7.43 -2.68 11.43
C ARG A 59 7.13 -1.85 10.18
N ALA A 60 8.01 -1.92 9.18
CA ALA A 60 7.81 -1.24 7.90
C ALA A 60 6.52 -1.72 7.23
N ARG A 61 6.27 -3.04 7.20
CA ARG A 61 5.04 -3.62 6.66
C ARG A 61 3.77 -3.09 7.35
N GLN A 62 3.77 -3.01 8.68
CA GLN A 62 2.63 -2.46 9.42
C GLN A 62 2.35 -0.99 9.05
N THR A 63 3.41 -0.20 8.89
CA THR A 63 3.30 1.21 8.47
C THR A 63 2.73 1.34 7.05
N LEU A 64 3.15 0.47 6.13
CA LEU A 64 2.65 0.45 4.74
C LEU A 64 1.14 0.16 4.69
N PHE A 65 0.63 -0.73 5.55
CA PHE A 65 -0.82 -0.97 5.64
C PHE A 65 -1.58 0.29 6.07
N GLY A 66 -1.08 1.02 7.07
CA GLY A 66 -1.71 2.28 7.51
C GLY A 66 -1.77 3.34 6.41
N VAL A 67 -0.69 3.49 5.63
CA VAL A 67 -0.66 4.41 4.47
C VAL A 67 -1.64 3.95 3.39
N ARG A 68 -1.70 2.64 3.11
CA ARG A 68 -2.62 2.07 2.10
C ARG A 68 -4.09 2.31 2.48
N ASP A 69 -4.43 2.10 3.75
CA ASP A 69 -5.79 2.31 4.25
C ASP A 69 -6.19 3.78 4.20
N ALA A 70 -5.29 4.71 4.56
CA ALA A 70 -5.52 6.14 4.42
C ALA A 70 -5.71 6.56 2.95
N ILE A 71 -4.95 5.97 2.02
CA ILE A 71 -5.14 6.19 0.58
C ILE A 71 -6.49 5.64 0.11
N ALA A 72 -6.91 4.48 0.60
CA ALA A 72 -8.21 3.90 0.27
C ALA A 72 -9.37 4.79 0.76
N GLU A 73 -9.28 5.31 1.98
CA GLU A 73 -10.26 6.21 2.58
C GLU A 73 -10.39 7.52 1.77
N LYS A 74 -9.27 8.17 1.45
CA LYS A 74 -9.25 9.45 0.73
C LYS A 74 -9.53 9.31 -0.77
N GLY A 75 -9.06 8.23 -1.40
CA GLY A 75 -9.25 7.94 -2.81
C GLY A 75 -10.66 7.44 -3.15
N GLY A 76 -11.38 6.91 -2.17
CA GLY A 76 -12.74 6.39 -2.31
C GLY A 76 -12.82 5.02 -2.98
N PRO A 77 -14.04 4.53 -3.30
CA PRO A 77 -14.30 3.14 -3.70
C PRO A 77 -13.51 2.66 -4.91
N ASN A 78 -13.15 3.56 -5.84
CA ASN A 78 -12.39 3.22 -7.04
C ASN A 78 -10.91 2.90 -6.76
N VAL A 79 -10.35 3.44 -5.68
CA VAL A 79 -9.00 3.11 -5.21
C VAL A 79 -9.07 1.88 -4.31
N ALA A 80 -10.06 1.83 -3.41
CA ALA A 80 -10.29 0.69 -2.51
C ALA A 80 -10.54 -0.65 -3.24
N LYS A 81 -11.26 -0.66 -4.37
CA LYS A 81 -11.46 -1.88 -5.19
C LYS A 81 -10.18 -2.46 -5.78
N GLY A 82 -9.12 -1.66 -5.93
CA GLY A 82 -7.80 -2.14 -6.35
C GLY A 82 -7.04 -2.88 -5.24
N TYR A 83 -7.42 -2.66 -3.98
CA TYR A 83 -6.76 -3.20 -2.79
C TYR A 83 -7.37 -4.51 -2.28
N VAL A 84 -8.32 -5.11 -3.01
CA VAL A 84 -8.94 -6.38 -2.61
C VAL A 84 -7.84 -7.41 -2.41
N ARG A 85 -7.70 -7.88 -1.16
CA ARG A 85 -6.85 -9.02 -0.79
C ARG A 85 -7.14 -10.15 -1.76
N LYS A 86 -6.19 -10.45 -2.65
CA LYS A 86 -6.05 -11.79 -3.23
C LYS A 86 -5.30 -12.65 -2.24
#